data_AF-A0A0A1T284-F1
#
_entry.id   AF-A0A0A1T284-F1
#
_cell.length_a   1.000
_cell.length_b   1.000
_cell.length_c   1.000
_cell.angle_alpha   90.00
_cell.angle_beta   90.00
_cell.angle_gamma   90.00
#
_symmetry.space_group_name_H-M   'P 1'
#
loop_
_entity.id
_entity.type
_entity.pdbx_description
1 polymer ?
#
loop_
_entity_poly.entity_id
_entity_poly.type
_entity_poly.pdbx_seq_one_letter_code
_entity_poly.pdbx_strand_id
1 'polypeptide(L)'
;MKATFFVAAAVLGLASAGELKIDVTRKVKCERKTKAGDSVAMHYRGTLQDTGKQFDASYDRGQPFRFNLGSGQVIKGWDQGLLDMCIGEKRTLTIPPEFGYGERGIGPIPGGATLVFETELLSIDGVETPEKIEEVEDEAKEAEDVPAEETKEEEEGKSEL
;
A
#
# COMPACT_ATOMS: atom_id res chain seq x y z
N MET A 1 -23.66 44.27 37.66
CA MET A 1 -22.62 43.78 36.71
C MET A 1 -23.04 42.41 36.20
N LYS A 2 -23.23 42.21 34.89
CA LYS A 2 -23.49 40.89 34.30
C LYS A 2 -22.20 40.40 33.64
N ALA A 3 -21.59 39.35 34.20
CA ALA A 3 -20.40 38.73 33.63
C ALA A 3 -20.82 37.77 32.52
N THR A 4 -20.56 38.16 31.28
CA THR A 4 -20.65 37.28 30.11
C THR A 4 -19.39 36.41 30.06
N PHE A 5 -19.55 35.14 30.42
CA PHE A 5 -18.51 34.13 30.22
C PHE A 5 -18.60 33.60 28.79
N PHE A 6 -17.56 33.88 27.99
CA PHE A 6 -17.37 33.21 26.70
C PHE A 6 -16.73 31.84 26.95
N VAL A 7 -17.49 30.78 26.69
CA VAL A 7 -16.97 29.40 26.68
C VAL A 7 -16.22 29.20 25.37
N ALA A 8 -14.90 29.10 25.44
CA ALA A 8 -14.07 28.68 24.32
C ALA A 8 -14.25 27.17 24.11
N ALA A 9 -15.00 26.78 23.08
CA ALA A 9 -15.08 25.39 22.64
C ALA A 9 -13.78 25.05 21.89
N ALA A 10 -12.89 24.28 22.53
CA ALA A 10 -11.75 23.69 21.87
C ALA A 10 -12.25 22.54 20.97
N VAL A 11 -12.21 22.74 19.65
CA VAL A 11 -12.48 21.67 18.69
C VAL A 11 -11.25 20.77 18.66
N LEU A 12 -11.35 19.61 19.31
CA LEU A 12 -10.37 18.53 19.16
C LEU A 12 -10.48 17.96 17.74
N GLY A 13 -9.57 18.38 16.86
CA GLY A 13 -9.41 17.75 15.55
C GLY A 13 -8.93 16.31 15.74
N LEU A 14 -9.78 15.33 15.40
CA LEU A 14 -9.34 13.96 15.23
C LEU A 14 -8.45 13.90 14.00
N ALA A 15 -7.14 13.83 14.19
CA ALA A 15 -6.24 13.38 13.14
C ALA A 15 -6.54 11.89 12.91
N SER A 16 -7.09 11.57 11.74
CA SER A 16 -7.15 10.18 11.28
C SER A 16 -5.71 9.73 11.02
N ALA A 17 -5.19 8.81 11.83
CA ALA A 17 -4.00 8.06 11.44
C ALA A 17 -4.33 7.30 10.15
N GLY A 18 -3.49 7.43 9.14
CA GLY A 18 -3.63 6.66 7.90
C GLY A 18 -3.20 5.22 8.11
N GLU A 19 -3.66 4.36 7.21
CA GLU A 19 -3.16 2.98 7.11
C GLU A 19 -2.18 2.89 5.94
N LEU A 20 -1.11 2.13 6.11
CA LEU A 20 -0.20 1.77 5.03
C LEU A 20 -0.96 0.89 4.02
N LYS A 21 -1.12 1.35 2.79
CA LYS A 21 -1.75 0.56 1.71
C LYS A 21 -0.68 -0.05 0.81
N ILE A 22 -0.88 -1.32 0.47
CA ILE A 22 0.04 -2.12 -0.34
C ILE A 22 -0.76 -2.70 -1.50
N ASP A 23 -0.57 -2.15 -2.70
CA ASP A 23 -1.24 -2.60 -3.91
C ASP A 23 -0.23 -3.35 -4.79
N VAL A 24 -0.43 -4.66 -4.98
CA VAL A 24 0.42 -5.46 -5.88
C VAL A 24 0.01 -5.18 -7.32
N THR A 25 0.84 -4.45 -8.07
CA THR A 25 0.54 -4.01 -9.45
C THR A 25 1.08 -4.96 -10.50
N ARG A 26 2.06 -5.81 -10.15
CA ARG A 26 2.50 -6.93 -10.98
C ARG A 26 2.82 -8.10 -10.06
N LYS A 27 1.93 -9.10 -10.05
CA LYS A 27 2.06 -10.29 -9.22
C LYS A 27 2.93 -11.32 -9.91
N VAL A 28 3.87 -11.89 -9.17
CA VAL A 28 4.83 -12.87 -9.69
C VAL A 28 4.80 -14.10 -8.82
N LYS A 29 4.85 -15.29 -9.43
CA LYS A 29 5.04 -16.54 -8.71
C LYS A 29 6.53 -16.79 -8.49
N CYS A 30 6.92 -17.09 -7.26
CA CYS A 30 8.29 -17.46 -6.94
C CYS A 30 8.34 -18.38 -5.71
N GLU A 31 9.43 -19.12 -5.58
CA GLU A 31 9.71 -19.95 -4.39
C GLU A 31 10.34 -19.13 -3.26
N ARG A 32 11.15 -18.13 -3.60
CA ARG A 32 11.88 -17.29 -2.65
C ARG A 32 11.35 -15.86 -2.64
N LYS A 33 10.63 -15.51 -1.57
CA LYS A 33 10.09 -14.16 -1.31
C LYS A 33 10.93 -13.39 -0.32
N THR A 34 10.98 -12.06 -0.39
CA THR A 34 11.72 -11.19 0.55
C THR A 34 11.33 -11.43 2.01
N LYS A 35 12.31 -11.33 2.90
CA LYS A 35 12.13 -11.39 4.36
C LYS A 35 13.03 -10.36 5.05
N ALA A 36 12.72 -10.05 6.31
CA ALA A 36 13.55 -9.18 7.13
C ALA A 36 15.00 -9.71 7.21
N GLY A 37 15.97 -8.82 7.05
CA GLY A 37 17.40 -9.11 6.99
C GLY A 37 17.95 -9.33 5.57
N ASP A 38 17.10 -9.48 4.56
CA ASP A 38 17.56 -9.59 3.17
C ASP A 38 18.21 -8.28 2.70
N SER A 39 19.32 -8.39 1.96
CA SER A 39 19.82 -7.28 1.15
C SER A 39 19.14 -7.31 -0.21
N VAL A 40 18.44 -6.24 -0.56
CA VAL A 40 17.62 -6.17 -1.77
C VAL A 40 18.05 -5.01 -2.66
N ALA A 41 17.78 -5.14 -3.97
CA ALA A 41 17.92 -4.04 -4.93
C ALA A 41 16.57 -3.75 -5.57
N MET A 42 16.20 -2.48 -5.65
CA MET A 42 14.90 -2.05 -6.18
C MET A 42 15.01 -0.87 -7.14
N HIS A 43 14.10 -0.85 -8.10
CA HIS A 43 13.71 0.38 -8.76
C HIS A 43 12.49 1.00 -8.07
N TYR A 44 12.41 2.34 -8.07
CA TYR A 44 11.27 3.05 -7.52
C TYR A 44 11.08 4.44 -8.13
N ARG A 45 9.85 4.95 -7.98
CA ARG A 45 9.49 6.36 -8.13
C ARG A 45 8.64 6.78 -6.94
N GLY A 46 9.01 7.87 -6.29
CA GLY A 46 8.32 8.44 -5.14
C GLY A 46 7.66 9.78 -5.49
N THR A 47 6.36 9.90 -5.22
CA THR A 47 5.55 11.09 -5.48
C THR A 47 4.75 11.51 -4.25
N LEU A 48 4.44 12.80 -4.13
CA LEU A 48 3.48 13.29 -3.12
C LEU A 48 2.05 12.95 -3.55
N GLN A 49 1.24 12.37 -2.66
CA GLN A 49 -0.13 11.94 -3.01
C GLN A 49 -1.03 13.12 -3.43
N ASP A 50 -0.85 14.28 -2.80
CA ASP A 50 -1.70 15.46 -2.99
C ASP A 50 -1.56 16.11 -4.37
N THR A 51 -0.34 16.14 -4.89
CA THR A 51 0.06 16.89 -6.08
C THR A 51 0.51 15.98 -7.21
N GLY A 52 0.79 14.70 -6.93
CA GLY A 52 1.44 13.77 -7.86
C GLY A 52 2.89 14.13 -8.18
N LYS A 53 3.47 15.13 -7.50
CA LYS A 53 4.82 15.62 -7.80
C LYS A 53 5.87 14.59 -7.39
N GLN A 54 6.71 14.17 -8.33
CA GLN A 54 7.89 13.36 -8.05
C GLN A 54 8.87 14.13 -7.17
N PHE A 55 9.29 13.52 -6.07
CA PHE A 55 10.35 14.03 -5.22
C PHE A 55 11.66 13.24 -5.37
N ASP A 56 11.57 11.98 -5.79
CA ASP A 56 12.73 11.12 -6.01
C ASP A 56 12.41 9.92 -6.91
N ALA A 57 13.37 9.43 -7.68
CA ALA A 57 13.28 8.19 -8.46
C ALA A 57 14.67 7.58 -8.66
N SER A 58 14.78 6.25 -8.60
CA SER A 58 16.07 5.59 -8.86
C SER A 58 16.49 5.66 -10.33
N TYR A 59 15.52 5.79 -11.24
CA TYR A 59 15.76 5.97 -12.67
C TYR A 59 16.52 7.27 -13.00
N ASP A 60 16.28 8.34 -12.24
CA ASP A 60 16.97 9.63 -12.41
C ASP A 60 18.48 9.51 -12.15
N ARG A 61 18.87 8.52 -11.34
CA ARG A 61 20.27 8.20 -11.01
C ARG A 61 20.85 7.09 -11.88
N GLY A 62 20.04 6.45 -12.71
CA GLY A 62 20.46 5.32 -13.56
C GLY A 62 20.91 4.07 -12.81
N GLN A 63 20.65 3.96 -11.50
CA GLN A 63 21.06 2.81 -10.70
C GLN A 63 19.99 2.41 -9.66
N PRO A 64 19.79 1.09 -9.42
CA PRO A 64 18.91 0.61 -8.37
C PRO A 64 19.33 1.07 -6.98
N PHE A 65 18.37 1.18 -6.09
CA PHE A 65 18.62 1.44 -4.68
C PHE A 65 18.79 0.12 -3.92
N ARG A 66 19.85 0.02 -3.10
CA ARG A 66 20.18 -1.16 -2.31
C ARG A 66 20.09 -0.86 -0.83
N PHE A 67 19.45 -1.74 -0.07
CA PHE A 67 19.29 -1.60 1.38
C PHE A 67 18.99 -2.95 2.03
N ASN A 68 19.06 -3.00 3.37
CA ASN A 68 18.69 -4.19 4.14
C ASN A 68 17.25 -4.07 4.63
N LEU A 69 16.38 -4.95 4.16
CA LEU A 69 14.95 -4.91 4.44
C LEU A 69 14.65 -5.24 5.92
N GLY A 70 13.76 -4.47 6.54
CA GLY A 70 13.30 -4.72 7.91
C GLY A 70 14.32 -4.35 8.99
N SER A 71 15.33 -3.54 8.64
CA SER A 71 16.43 -3.16 9.54
C SER A 71 16.33 -1.73 10.09
N GLY A 72 15.30 -0.97 9.70
CA GLY A 72 15.15 0.44 10.05
C GLY A 72 16.05 1.38 9.25
N GLN A 73 16.66 0.90 8.15
CA GLN A 73 17.47 1.72 7.25
C GLN A 73 16.65 2.64 6.34
N VAL A 74 15.37 2.29 6.12
CA VAL A 74 14.41 3.02 5.29
C VAL A 74 13.19 3.40 6.13
N ILE A 75 12.27 4.17 5.55
CA ILE A 75 11.00 4.52 6.20
C ILE A 75 10.20 3.26 6.56
N LYS A 76 9.43 3.32 7.65
CA LYS A 76 8.67 2.16 8.17
C LYS A 76 7.75 1.53 7.12
N GLY A 77 7.15 2.35 6.26
CA GLY A 77 6.27 1.88 5.19
C GLY A 77 7.00 1.00 4.17
N TRP A 78 8.29 1.21 3.93
CA TRP A 78 9.09 0.32 3.08
C TRP A 78 9.47 -0.96 3.83
N ASP A 79 9.92 -0.86 5.08
CA ASP A 79 10.28 -2.03 5.88
C ASP A 79 9.11 -3.02 6.06
N GLN A 80 7.88 -2.52 6.11
CA GLN A 80 6.68 -3.34 6.22
C GLN A 80 6.08 -3.69 4.84
N GLY A 81 6.03 -2.73 3.92
CA GLY A 81 5.33 -2.88 2.64
C GLY A 81 6.04 -3.75 1.61
N LEU A 82 7.32 -4.06 1.82
CA LEU A 82 8.17 -4.77 0.86
C LEU A 82 8.54 -6.19 1.31
N LEU A 83 7.93 -6.68 2.39
CA LEU A 83 8.01 -8.08 2.80
C LEU A 83 7.19 -8.96 1.84
N ASP A 84 7.57 -10.24 1.76
CA ASP A 84 6.86 -11.25 0.97
C ASP A 84 6.74 -10.92 -0.53
N MET A 85 7.72 -10.20 -1.11
CA MET A 85 7.81 -9.88 -2.54
C MET A 85 8.63 -10.91 -3.30
N CYS A 86 8.21 -11.20 -4.52
CA CYS A 86 8.98 -11.96 -5.51
C CYS A 86 9.87 -11.04 -6.36
N ILE A 87 11.03 -11.55 -6.80
CA ILE A 87 11.86 -10.82 -7.78
C ILE A 87 11.04 -10.60 -9.06
N GLY A 88 11.02 -9.36 -9.56
CA GLY A 88 10.20 -8.91 -10.69
C GLY A 88 8.80 -8.40 -10.30
N GLU A 89 8.37 -8.60 -9.05
CA GLU A 89 7.09 -8.10 -8.54
C GLU A 89 7.10 -6.57 -8.44
N LYS A 90 5.95 -5.96 -8.77
CA LYS A 90 5.74 -4.51 -8.63
C LYS A 90 4.65 -4.23 -7.61
N ARG A 91 4.88 -3.19 -6.81
CA ARG A 91 3.92 -2.69 -5.83
C ARG A 91 3.80 -1.19 -5.89
N THR A 92 2.59 -0.69 -5.64
CA THR A 92 2.33 0.68 -5.26
C THR A 92 2.10 0.73 -3.75
N LEU A 93 2.89 1.52 -3.04
CA LEU A 93 2.73 1.74 -1.61
C LEU A 93 2.17 3.14 -1.37
N THR A 94 1.04 3.24 -0.66
CA THR A 94 0.53 4.52 -0.15
C THR A 94 0.89 4.63 1.33
N ILE A 95 1.82 5.53 1.63
CA ILE A 95 2.50 5.62 2.93
C ILE A 95 2.08 6.92 3.62
N PRO A 96 1.22 6.86 4.64
CA PRO A 96 0.86 8.03 5.42
C PRO A 96 2.03 8.46 6.33
N PRO A 97 2.04 9.71 6.84
CA PRO A 97 3.22 10.33 7.43
C PRO A 97 3.83 9.53 8.60
N GLU A 98 3.03 8.85 9.42
CA GLU A 98 3.45 8.00 10.53
C GLU A 98 4.28 6.77 10.13
N PHE A 99 4.14 6.31 8.87
CA PHE A 99 4.99 5.29 8.27
C PHE A 99 6.07 5.88 7.34
N GLY A 100 6.03 7.19 7.09
CA GLY A 100 6.97 7.95 6.27
C GLY A 100 7.88 8.86 7.10
N TYR A 101 7.86 10.17 6.79
CA TYR A 101 8.73 11.19 7.39
C TYR A 101 8.04 12.02 8.50
N GLY A 102 6.82 11.65 8.89
CA GLY A 102 6.05 12.28 9.96
C GLY A 102 5.76 13.77 9.73
N GLU A 103 5.40 14.45 10.82
CA GLU A 103 5.07 15.88 10.84
C GLU A 103 6.26 16.81 10.51
N ARG A 104 7.49 16.28 10.55
CA ARG A 104 8.69 17.10 10.28
C ARG A 104 9.01 17.21 8.79
N GLY A 105 8.67 16.18 8.00
CA GLY A 105 9.08 16.10 6.60
C GLY A 105 10.60 15.98 6.44
N ILE A 106 11.07 16.03 5.19
CA ILE A 106 12.51 16.02 4.86
C ILE A 106 12.75 16.56 3.45
N GLY A 107 13.72 17.48 3.30
CA GLY A 107 14.10 18.03 1.99
C GLY A 107 12.89 18.54 1.19
N PRO A 108 12.59 17.98 0.00
CA PRO A 108 11.44 18.38 -0.82
C PRO A 108 10.08 17.84 -0.33
N ILE A 109 10.06 17.00 0.72
CA ILE A 109 8.85 16.36 1.26
C ILE A 109 8.34 17.17 2.45
N PRO A 110 7.13 17.76 2.36
CA PRO A 110 6.53 18.48 3.48
C PRO A 110 6.22 17.58 4.68
N GLY A 111 6.12 18.19 5.86
CA GLY A 111 5.59 17.52 7.05
C GLY A 111 4.14 17.10 6.87
N GLY A 112 3.78 15.94 7.41
CA GLY A 112 2.41 15.40 7.32
C GLY A 112 2.04 14.87 5.92
N ALA A 113 3.00 14.79 4.99
CA ALA A 113 2.73 14.34 3.63
C ALA A 113 2.50 12.82 3.56
N THR A 114 1.46 12.43 2.82
CA THR A 114 1.28 11.06 2.34
C THR A 114 2.07 10.85 1.06
N LEU A 115 2.83 9.76 1.01
CA LEU A 115 3.70 9.42 -0.10
C LEU A 115 3.12 8.27 -0.91
N VAL A 116 3.32 8.30 -2.21
CA VAL A 116 3.04 7.17 -3.10
C VAL A 116 4.35 6.70 -3.70
N PHE A 117 4.64 5.41 -3.57
CA PHE A 117 5.82 4.78 -4.15
C PHE A 117 5.42 3.67 -5.10
N GLU A 118 5.81 3.79 -6.37
CA GLU A 118 5.81 2.66 -7.29
C GLU A 118 7.17 1.99 -7.20
N THR A 119 7.17 0.66 -7.03
CA THR A 119 8.37 -0.11 -6.72
C THR A 119 8.46 -1.36 -7.57
N GLU A 120 9.68 -1.80 -7.85
CA GLU A 120 9.99 -3.05 -8.53
C GLU A 120 11.18 -3.72 -7.86
N LEU A 121 11.00 -4.96 -7.41
CA LEU A 121 12.08 -5.75 -6.82
C LEU A 121 12.95 -6.36 -7.92
N LEU A 122 14.25 -6.07 -7.91
CA LEU A 122 15.17 -6.55 -8.96
C LEU A 122 16.00 -7.74 -8.52
N SER A 123 16.42 -7.79 -7.25
CA SER A 123 17.24 -8.88 -6.74
C SER A 123 17.17 -8.99 -5.23
N ILE A 124 17.35 -10.21 -4.73
CA ILE A 124 17.68 -10.52 -3.34
C ILE A 124 19.09 -11.08 -3.35
N ASP A 125 19.98 -10.56 -2.49
CA ASP A 125 21.36 -11.03 -2.44
C ASP A 125 21.43 -12.53 -2.12
N GLY A 126 22.29 -13.25 -2.84
CA GLY A 126 22.39 -14.72 -2.76
C GLY A 126 21.22 -15.50 -3.35
N VAL A 127 20.30 -14.87 -4.08
CA VAL A 127 19.20 -15.53 -4.80
C VAL A 127 19.38 -15.35 -6.30
N GLU A 128 19.34 -16.44 -7.06
CA GLU A 128 19.40 -16.38 -8.52
C GLU A 128 18.18 -15.64 -9.08
N THR A 129 18.44 -14.69 -9.99
CA THR A 129 17.37 -13.93 -10.64
C THR A 129 16.77 -14.79 -11.76
N PRO A 130 15.46 -15.04 -11.76
CA PRO A 130 14.84 -15.86 -12.80
C PRO A 130 14.94 -15.16 -14.16
N GLU A 131 15.32 -15.91 -15.20
CA GLU A 131 15.39 -15.38 -16.57
C GLU A 131 14.01 -15.03 -17.13
N LYS A 132 12.95 -15.66 -16.61
CA LYS A 132 11.55 -15.41 -16.98
C LYS A 132 10.73 -15.15 -15.73
N ILE A 133 9.99 -14.05 -15.75
CA ILE A 133 9.05 -13.69 -14.70
C ILE A 133 7.71 -14.36 -15.02
N GLU A 134 7.30 -15.33 -14.21
CA GLU A 134 5.97 -15.94 -14.27
C GLU A 134 4.96 -15.02 -13.60
N GLU A 135 4.37 -14.12 -14.40
CA GLU A 135 3.29 -13.24 -13.94
C GLU A 135 2.01 -14.04 -13.71
N VAL A 136 1.31 -13.73 -12.62
CA VAL A 136 0.01 -14.32 -12.31
C VAL A 136 -1.05 -13.28 -12.66
N GLU A 137 -1.82 -13.54 -13.71
CA GLU A 137 -3.04 -12.77 -13.98
C GLU A 137 -4.07 -13.15 -12.91
N ASP A 138 -4.54 -12.18 -12.12
CA ASP A 138 -5.56 -12.44 -11.10
C ASP A 138 -6.87 -12.85 -11.79
N GLU A 139 -7.29 -14.11 -11.63
CA GLU A 139 -8.67 -14.57 -11.87
C GLU A 139 -9.61 -13.94 -10.82
N ALA A 140 -9.82 -12.64 -10.89
CA ALA A 140 -10.81 -11.91 -10.10
C ALA A 140 -11.82 -11.23 -11.05
N LYS A 141 -12.64 -12.05 -11.72
CA LYS A 141 -13.82 -11.61 -12.46
C LYS A 141 -14.92 -12.68 -12.46
N GLU A 142 -15.49 -12.99 -11.29
CA GLU A 142 -16.90 -13.40 -11.14
C GLU A 142 -17.22 -13.67 -9.66
N ALA A 143 -17.80 -12.67 -9.00
CA ALA A 143 -18.58 -12.87 -7.78
C ALA A 143 -19.66 -11.78 -7.70
N GLU A 144 -20.43 -11.61 -8.78
CA GLU A 144 -21.72 -10.91 -8.76
C GLU A 144 -22.68 -11.61 -9.75
N ASP A 145 -23.13 -12.81 -9.39
CA ASP A 145 -24.48 -13.28 -9.75
C ASP A 145 -24.95 -14.26 -8.68
N VAL A 146 -25.44 -13.72 -7.56
CA VAL A 146 -26.30 -14.48 -6.65
C VAL A 146 -27.71 -13.93 -6.90
N PRO A 147 -28.59 -14.64 -7.63
CA PRO A 147 -29.98 -14.22 -7.72
C PRO A 147 -30.61 -14.39 -6.34
N ALA A 148 -31.11 -13.29 -5.81
CA ALA A 148 -31.98 -13.26 -4.65
C ALA A 148 -33.27 -14.03 -5.00
N GLU A 149 -33.45 -15.21 -4.41
CA GLU A 149 -34.72 -15.93 -4.47
C GLU A 149 -35.66 -15.30 -3.43
N GLU A 150 -36.65 -14.57 -3.92
CA GLU A 150 -37.73 -13.96 -3.14
C GLU A 150 -38.58 -15.06 -2.47
N THR A 151 -38.66 -14.99 -1.15
CA THR A 151 -39.68 -15.66 -0.34
C THR A 151 -41.06 -15.11 -0.67
N LYS A 152 -42.01 -15.99 -1.01
CA LYS A 152 -43.45 -15.69 -0.93
C LYS A 152 -44.17 -16.86 -0.26
N GLU A 153 -44.62 -16.60 0.96
CA GLU A 153 -45.56 -17.43 1.71
C GLU A 153 -46.99 -17.32 1.14
N GLU A 154 -47.73 -18.44 1.29
CA GLU A 154 -49.19 -18.67 1.41
C GLU A 154 -50.20 -17.92 0.52
N GLU A 155 -51.14 -18.64 -0.12
CA GLU A 155 -52.41 -19.07 0.52
C GLU A 155 -53.27 -20.00 -0.38
N GLU A 156 -53.86 -20.99 0.28
CA GLU A 156 -55.11 -21.75 0.04
C GLU A 156 -55.79 -21.91 -1.35
N GLY A 157 -56.20 -23.15 -1.63
CA GLY A 157 -57.56 -23.41 -2.13
C GLY A 157 -57.78 -24.57 -3.13
N LYS A 158 -58.46 -25.63 -2.63
CA LYS A 158 -59.59 -26.36 -3.28
C LYS A 158 -59.29 -27.52 -4.26
N SER A 159 -59.59 -28.76 -3.85
CA SER A 159 -60.79 -29.55 -4.26
C SER A 159 -60.62 -31.08 -4.14
N GLU A 160 -61.58 -31.72 -3.48
CA GLU A 160 -62.24 -33.02 -3.77
C GLU A 160 -61.42 -34.21 -4.28
N LEU A 161 -61.37 -35.29 -3.48
CA LEU A 161 -62.15 -36.54 -3.66
C LEU A 161 -62.02 -37.44 -2.42
#